data_AF-U4TTE4-F1
#
_entry.id   AF-U4TTE4-F1
#
_cell.length_a   1.000
_cell.length_b   1.000
_cell.length_c   1.000
_cell.angle_alpha   90.00
_cell.angle_beta   90.00
_cell.angle_gamma   90.00
#
_symmetry.space_group_name_H-M   'P 1'
#
loop_
_entity.id
_entity.type
_entity.pdbx_description
1 polymer ?
#
loop_
_entity_poly.entity_id
_entity_poly.type
_entity_poly.pdbx_seq_one_letter_code
_entity_poly.pdbx_strand_id
1 'polypeptide(L)'
;MLPQVFIAASELLKKKIPCAGHFLAPKRLWLKRVSTPNCDLVVCFPPGTDDQFLLWLLPKLKQSTGLTIHVRYHASTQSSAFYVTASNQVLLHAAEEYHLSKALKPSKGGGLKEFFVQEQDFYEGSESAEHFFTTEERQWLVLRVLESVRAKKEELRVIPSVTLLEGQPIVPKFLTSGVISQVFPIHEPPALERLQQTWVQDIFAKQPLDEITEYFGVKIGMYFAWLGHYTTALSIPAVVGFIFWTIQDVGYVVFSIFNVVWVTTYLQAWKRYSAELAFRWGTLDQRDDLLAEPRPLFR
;
A
#
# COMPACT_ATOMS: atom_id res chain seq x y z
N MET A 1 16.18 -16.86 -36.58
CA MET A 1 14.84 -16.68 -37.17
C MET A 1 13.74 -16.40 -36.13
N LEU A 2 13.82 -16.96 -34.91
CA LEU A 2 12.89 -16.69 -33.79
C LEU A 2 12.86 -15.25 -33.18
N PRO A 3 13.95 -14.45 -33.15
CA PRO A 3 13.90 -13.14 -32.47
C PRO A 3 13.16 -12.05 -33.28
N GLN A 4 13.12 -12.17 -34.62
CA GLN A 4 12.41 -11.20 -35.47
C GLN A 4 10.89 -11.35 -35.40
N VAL A 5 10.38 -12.56 -35.14
CA VAL A 5 8.95 -12.84 -35.03
C VAL A 5 8.36 -12.23 -33.76
N PHE A 6 9.09 -12.28 -32.63
CA PHE A 6 8.69 -11.64 -31.38
C PHE A 6 8.65 -10.11 -31.48
N ILE A 7 9.63 -9.52 -32.18
CA ILE A 7 9.68 -8.05 -32.39
C ILE A 7 8.52 -7.60 -33.30
N ALA A 8 8.23 -8.34 -34.38
CA ALA A 8 7.11 -8.05 -35.27
C ALA A 8 5.74 -8.22 -34.59
N ALA A 9 5.60 -9.21 -33.71
CA ALA A 9 4.38 -9.42 -32.92
C ALA A 9 4.13 -8.29 -31.91
N SER A 10 5.19 -7.76 -31.28
CA SER A 10 5.13 -6.61 -30.37
C SER A 10 4.70 -5.31 -31.08
N GLU A 11 5.19 -5.06 -32.29
CA GLU A 11 4.81 -3.93 -33.14
C GLU A 11 3.33 -4.01 -33.58
N LEU A 12 2.82 -5.20 -33.88
CA LEU A 12 1.42 -5.41 -34.24
C LEU A 12 0.47 -5.25 -33.05
N LEU A 13 0.89 -5.64 -31.84
CA LEU A 13 0.15 -5.39 -30.60
C LEU A 13 0.07 -3.90 -30.26
N LYS A 14 1.16 -3.14 -30.47
CA LYS A 14 1.16 -1.67 -30.28
C LYS A 14 0.21 -0.94 -31.24
N LYS A 15 0.05 -1.43 -32.48
CA LYS A 15 -0.86 -0.83 -33.47
C LYS A 15 -2.34 -1.12 -33.22
N LYS A 16 -2.68 -2.19 -32.48
CA LYS A 16 -4.07 -2.63 -32.23
C LYS A 16 -4.69 -2.13 -30.93
N ILE A 17 -3.98 -1.35 -30.12
CA ILE A 17 -4.56 -0.66 -28.97
C ILE A 17 -4.93 0.76 -29.41
N PRO A 18 -6.17 1.02 -29.88
CA PRO A 18 -6.60 2.37 -30.20
C PRO A 18 -6.55 3.23 -28.94
N CYS A 19 -5.74 4.29 -28.99
CA CYS A 19 -5.91 5.56 -28.28
C CYS A 19 -6.35 5.55 -26.79
N ALA A 20 -6.03 4.52 -26.00
CA ALA A 20 -6.11 4.61 -24.53
C ALA A 20 -5.07 5.61 -23.95
N GLY A 21 -4.07 5.99 -24.77
CA GLY A 21 -3.05 6.97 -24.41
C GLY A 21 -3.58 8.38 -24.15
N HIS A 22 -4.70 8.80 -24.74
CA HIS A 22 -5.20 10.17 -24.57
C HIS A 22 -5.87 10.38 -23.20
N PHE A 23 -6.49 9.35 -22.62
CA PHE A 23 -7.03 9.38 -21.26
C PHE A 23 -5.97 9.08 -20.19
N LEU A 24 -4.88 8.40 -20.55
CA LEU A 24 -3.76 8.09 -19.66
C LEU A 24 -2.65 9.15 -19.65
N ALA A 25 -2.54 9.98 -20.69
CA ALA A 25 -1.54 11.04 -20.80
C ALA A 25 -1.61 12.06 -19.64
N PRO A 26 -2.79 12.53 -19.19
CA PRO A 26 -2.88 13.45 -18.04
C PRO A 26 -2.40 12.79 -16.74
N LYS A 27 -2.75 11.51 -16.51
CA LYS A 27 -2.29 10.74 -15.34
C LYS A 27 -0.78 10.45 -15.38
N ARG A 28 -0.21 10.15 -16.55
CA ARG A 28 1.25 9.98 -16.73
C ARG A 28 2.02 11.28 -16.59
N LEU A 29 1.44 12.42 -16.98
CA LEU A 29 2.01 13.75 -16.77
C LEU A 29 2.00 14.13 -15.28
N TRP A 30 0.99 13.69 -14.53
CA TRP A 30 0.93 13.80 -13.06
C TRP A 30 2.07 13.06 -12.37
N LEU A 31 2.35 11.82 -12.78
CA LEU A 31 3.46 11.01 -12.23
C LEU A 31 4.86 11.58 -12.50
N LYS A 32 5.00 12.47 -13.49
CA LYS A 32 6.31 12.99 -13.93
C LYS A 32 6.58 14.45 -13.57
N ARG A 33 5.65 15.18 -12.96
CA ARG A 33 5.86 16.61 -12.66
C ARG A 33 5.85 16.89 -11.16
N VAL A 34 7.07 17.00 -10.66
CA VAL A 34 7.48 17.53 -9.35
C VAL A 34 7.19 16.56 -8.22
N SER A 35 8.15 15.65 -7.98
CA SER A 35 8.38 15.13 -6.64
C SER A 35 8.59 16.34 -5.73
N THR A 36 7.57 16.71 -4.97
CA THR A 36 7.79 17.53 -3.79
C THR A 36 8.75 16.74 -2.92
N PRO A 37 9.97 17.25 -2.62
CA PRO A 37 10.79 16.59 -1.63
C PRO A 37 9.95 16.48 -0.36
N ASN A 38 9.87 15.26 0.19
CA ASN A 38 9.23 14.96 1.47
C ASN A 38 7.70 15.10 1.50
N CYS A 39 6.98 14.59 0.49
CA CYS A 39 5.51 14.44 0.55
C CYS A 39 5.11 12.98 0.65
N ASP A 40 4.26 12.66 1.62
CA ASP A 40 3.83 11.29 1.88
C ASP A 40 2.47 11.01 1.17
N LEU A 41 1.51 11.95 1.25
CA LEU A 41 0.15 11.77 0.70
C LEU A 41 -0.34 12.97 -0.11
N VAL A 42 -1.27 12.70 -1.05
CA VAL A 42 -2.01 13.72 -1.80
C VAL A 42 -3.51 13.55 -1.58
N VAL A 43 -4.18 14.66 -1.25
CA VAL A 43 -5.64 14.77 -1.21
C VAL A 43 -6.07 15.61 -2.42
N CYS A 44 -6.84 15.02 -3.33
CA CYS A 44 -7.34 15.71 -4.52
C CYS A 44 -8.79 16.16 -4.35
N PHE A 45 -9.10 17.37 -4.82
CA PHE A 45 -10.45 17.90 -4.86
C PHE A 45 -11.00 17.90 -6.30
N PRO A 46 -12.33 17.78 -6.49
CA PRO A 46 -12.96 17.94 -7.80
C PRO A 46 -12.68 19.32 -8.44
N PRO A 47 -12.76 19.43 -9.78
CA PRO A 47 -12.64 20.72 -10.44
C PRO A 47 -13.79 21.66 -10.03
N GLY A 48 -13.49 22.94 -9.80
CA GLY A 48 -14.47 23.93 -9.36
C GLY A 48 -14.91 23.80 -7.90
N THR A 49 -14.10 23.16 -7.05
CA THR A 49 -14.32 23.17 -5.59
C THR A 49 -14.22 24.61 -5.07
N ASP A 50 -15.14 24.98 -4.16
CA ASP A 50 -15.18 26.30 -3.55
C ASP A 50 -13.89 26.61 -2.75
N ASP A 51 -13.27 27.75 -3.04
CA ASP A 51 -12.06 28.20 -2.36
C ASP A 51 -12.32 28.48 -0.88
N GLN A 52 -13.53 28.91 -0.50
CA GLN A 52 -13.88 29.12 0.92
C GLN A 52 -13.82 27.81 1.71
N PHE A 53 -14.28 26.71 1.11
CA PHE A 53 -14.18 25.38 1.71
C PHE A 53 -12.71 24.94 1.90
N LEU A 54 -11.86 25.15 0.88
CA LEU A 54 -10.44 24.82 0.98
C LEU A 54 -9.73 25.65 2.07
N LEU A 55 -10.06 26.94 2.15
CA LEU A 55 -9.53 27.86 3.17
C LEU A 55 -10.04 27.52 4.58
N TRP A 56 -11.21 26.91 4.73
CA TRP A 56 -11.69 26.37 6.00
C TRP A 56 -11.01 25.03 6.36
N LEU A 57 -10.89 24.12 5.40
CA LEU A 57 -10.37 22.76 5.64
C LEU A 57 -8.87 22.77 5.98
N LEU A 58 -8.09 23.62 5.31
CA LEU A 58 -6.64 23.70 5.49
C LEU A 58 -6.22 23.99 6.96
N PRO A 59 -6.67 25.07 7.62
CA PRO A 59 -6.31 25.35 9.01
C PRO A 59 -6.86 24.29 9.96
N LYS A 60 -8.06 23.76 9.68
CA LYS A 60 -8.66 22.68 10.47
C LYS A 60 -7.75 21.44 10.50
N LEU A 61 -7.28 20.99 9.34
CA LEU A 61 -6.38 19.84 9.25
C LEU A 61 -5.03 20.15 9.93
N LYS A 62 -4.40 21.30 9.65
CA LYS A 62 -3.11 21.68 10.25
C LYS A 62 -3.16 21.74 11.78
N GLN A 63 -4.19 22.38 12.34
CA GLN A 63 -4.30 22.61 13.77
C GLN A 63 -4.66 21.33 14.56
N SER A 64 -5.46 20.44 13.97
CA SER A 64 -5.89 19.22 14.65
C SER A 64 -4.84 18.11 14.63
N THR A 65 -3.96 18.10 13.62
CA THR A 65 -3.06 16.97 13.38
C THR A 65 -1.57 17.29 13.52
N GLY A 66 -1.20 18.58 13.49
CA GLY A 66 0.21 18.97 13.38
C GLY A 66 0.85 18.62 12.02
N LEU A 67 0.05 18.18 11.03
CA LEU A 67 0.53 17.87 9.70
C LEU A 67 0.91 19.14 8.93
N THR A 68 1.98 19.03 8.14
CA THR A 68 2.39 20.08 7.20
C THR A 68 1.66 19.86 5.88
N ILE A 69 0.84 20.83 5.51
CA ILE A 69 0.00 20.76 4.30
C ILE A 69 0.34 21.91 3.36
N HIS A 70 0.67 21.57 2.12
CA HIS A 70 0.91 22.50 1.03
C HIS A 70 -0.23 22.41 0.01
N VAL A 71 -0.83 23.55 -0.31
CA VAL A 71 -1.89 23.63 -1.33
C VAL A 71 -1.26 23.89 -2.69
N ARG A 72 -1.68 23.14 -3.71
CA ARG A 72 -1.30 23.38 -5.10
C ARG A 72 -2.51 23.35 -6.01
N TYR A 73 -2.58 24.30 -6.92
CA TYR A 73 -3.56 24.31 -7.99
C TYR A 73 -2.95 23.72 -9.26
N HIS A 74 -3.65 22.76 -9.86
CA HIS A 74 -3.22 22.10 -11.08
C HIS A 74 -4.02 22.62 -12.27
N ALA A 75 -3.39 23.48 -13.08
CA ALA A 75 -4.05 24.11 -14.23
C ALA A 75 -4.55 23.11 -15.29
N SER A 76 -3.89 21.95 -15.43
CA SER A 76 -4.28 20.92 -16.41
C SER A 76 -5.55 20.18 -16.05
N THR A 77 -5.83 20.00 -14.75
CA THR A 77 -7.02 19.31 -14.25
C THR A 77 -8.06 20.27 -13.64
N GLN A 78 -7.75 21.58 -13.64
CA GLN A 78 -8.53 22.63 -12.99
C GLN A 78 -8.92 22.27 -11.54
N SER A 79 -8.03 21.56 -10.85
CA SER A 79 -8.30 21.03 -9.52
C SER A 79 -7.21 21.43 -8.54
N SER A 80 -7.65 21.68 -7.31
CA SER A 80 -6.77 21.89 -6.17
C SER A 80 -6.39 20.55 -5.55
N ALA A 81 -5.19 20.46 -4.99
CA ALA A 81 -4.72 19.31 -4.25
C ALA A 81 -3.93 19.75 -3.01
N PHE A 82 -4.08 19.01 -1.93
CA PHE A 82 -3.29 19.16 -0.71
C PHE A 82 -2.19 18.10 -0.69
N TYR A 83 -0.96 18.56 -0.57
CA TYR A 83 0.25 17.74 -0.40
C TYR A 83 0.54 17.69 1.08
N VAL A 84 0.48 16.49 1.65
CA VAL A 84 0.49 16.27 3.11
C VAL A 84 1.77 15.54 3.49
N THR A 85 2.42 16.05 4.54
CA THR A 85 3.62 15.48 5.15
C THR A 85 3.59 15.69 6.67
N ALA A 86 4.38 14.91 7.40
CA ALA A 86 4.47 14.99 8.85
C ALA A 86 5.91 15.23 9.31
N SER A 87 6.04 15.96 10.43
CA SER A 87 7.31 16.03 11.15
C SER A 87 7.59 14.70 11.87
N ASN A 88 8.85 14.43 12.17
CA ASN A 88 9.23 13.19 12.84
C ASN A 88 8.53 13.04 14.21
N GLN A 89 8.33 14.14 14.95
CA GLN A 89 7.63 14.10 16.24
C GLN A 89 6.17 13.64 16.10
N VAL A 90 5.45 14.14 15.09
CA VAL A 90 4.07 13.71 14.82
C VAL A 90 4.04 12.23 14.44
N LEU A 91 5.02 11.76 13.65
CA LEU A 91 5.11 10.34 13.28
C LEU A 91 5.42 9.44 14.48
N LEU A 92 6.32 9.84 15.37
CA LEU A 92 6.66 9.07 16.57
C LEU A 92 5.44 8.94 17.51
N HIS A 93 4.73 10.04 17.75
CA HIS A 93 3.50 10.00 18.56
C HIS A 93 2.38 9.19 17.89
N ALA A 94 2.20 9.35 16.57
CA ALA A 94 1.23 8.54 15.83
C ALA A 94 1.60 7.05 15.85
N ALA A 95 2.89 6.71 15.75
CA ALA A 95 3.35 5.32 15.80
C ALA A 95 3.05 4.67 17.16
N GLU A 96 3.17 5.41 18.26
CA GLU A 96 2.81 4.96 19.60
C GLU A 96 1.27 4.85 19.76
N GLU A 97 0.52 5.85 19.30
CA GLU A 97 -0.95 5.88 19.34
C GLU A 97 -1.57 4.72 18.54
N TYR A 98 -1.03 4.44 17.37
CA TYR A 98 -1.47 3.35 16.50
C TYR A 98 -0.74 2.03 16.72
N HIS A 99 0.08 1.94 17.77
CA HIS A 99 0.77 0.73 18.22
C HIS A 99 1.58 0.02 17.11
N LEU A 100 2.31 0.81 16.31
CA LEU A 100 3.16 0.27 15.25
C LEU A 100 4.23 -0.66 15.85
N SER A 101 4.37 -1.87 15.31
CA SER A 101 5.40 -2.81 15.76
C SER A 101 6.72 -2.54 15.04
N LYS A 102 7.81 -2.43 15.80
CA LYS A 102 9.17 -2.18 15.29
C LYS A 102 10.15 -3.22 15.84
N ALA A 103 11.23 -3.47 15.09
CA ALA A 103 12.28 -4.39 15.51
C ALA A 103 13.14 -3.78 16.62
N LEU A 104 13.39 -4.55 17.68
CA LEU A 104 14.32 -4.20 18.74
C LEU A 104 15.76 -4.53 18.33
N LYS A 105 16.71 -3.72 18.81
CA LYS A 105 18.14 -4.00 18.64
C LYS A 105 18.47 -5.39 19.21
N PRO A 106 19.41 -6.14 18.60
CA PRO A 106 19.80 -7.46 19.09
C PRO A 106 20.32 -7.45 20.54
N SER A 107 20.92 -6.34 20.97
CA SER A 107 21.40 -6.12 22.35
C SER A 107 20.28 -5.95 23.39
N LYS A 108 19.04 -5.71 22.95
CA LYS A 108 17.85 -5.46 23.79
C LYS A 108 16.83 -6.61 23.73
N GLY A 109 17.23 -7.78 23.25
CA GLY A 109 16.39 -8.98 23.16
C GLY A 109 15.92 -9.33 21.75
N GLY A 110 16.05 -8.40 20.80
CA GLY A 110 15.60 -8.59 19.42
C GLY A 110 14.08 -8.77 19.30
N GLY A 111 13.64 -9.20 18.12
CA GLY A 111 12.22 -9.43 17.83
C GLY A 111 11.43 -8.14 17.60
N LEU A 112 10.11 -8.30 17.44
CA LEU A 112 9.19 -7.19 17.22
C LEU A 112 8.50 -6.80 18.53
N LYS A 113 8.41 -5.50 18.78
CA LYS A 113 7.70 -4.92 19.92
C LYS A 113 6.89 -3.70 19.46
N GLU A 114 5.73 -3.47 20.07
CA GLU A 114 5.00 -2.21 19.91
C GLU A 114 5.92 -1.02 20.22
N PHE A 115 5.83 0.02 19.41
CA PHE A 115 6.65 1.21 19.50
C PHE A 115 6.20 2.12 20.66
N PHE A 116 7.16 2.53 21.49
CA PHE A 116 6.96 3.53 22.54
C PHE A 116 7.98 4.66 22.37
N VAL A 117 7.52 5.91 22.45
CA VAL A 117 8.37 7.09 22.24
C VAL A 117 9.49 7.15 23.30
N GLN A 118 9.18 6.76 24.54
CA GLN A 118 10.14 6.76 25.65
C GLN A 118 11.30 5.75 25.44
N GLU A 119 11.06 4.71 24.65
CA GLU A 119 12.01 3.62 24.42
C GLU A 119 12.63 3.68 23.01
N GLN A 120 12.56 4.84 22.32
CA GLN A 120 13.00 4.98 20.93
C GLN A 120 14.42 4.42 20.67
N ASP A 121 15.34 4.59 21.62
CA ASP A 121 16.72 4.12 21.51
C ASP A 121 16.89 2.58 21.47
N PHE A 122 15.85 1.83 21.84
CA PHE A 122 15.89 0.36 21.86
C PHE A 122 15.57 -0.25 20.50
N TYR A 123 15.00 0.51 19.57
CA TYR A 123 14.60 0.01 18.26
C TYR A 123 15.71 0.14 17.22
N GLU A 124 15.73 -0.78 16.25
CA GLU A 124 16.67 -0.71 15.13
C GLU A 124 16.44 0.55 14.29
N GLY A 125 17.52 1.14 13.78
CA GLY A 125 17.46 2.37 12.98
C GLY A 125 17.19 3.65 13.77
N SER A 126 17.16 3.61 15.11
CA SER A 126 16.87 4.79 15.96
C SER A 126 17.83 5.97 15.76
N GLU A 127 19.01 5.72 15.18
CA GLU A 127 20.07 6.71 14.95
C GLU A 127 19.75 7.68 13.81
N SER A 128 18.95 7.26 12.81
CA SER A 128 18.58 8.09 11.67
C SER A 128 17.09 8.42 11.71
N ALA A 129 16.77 9.69 11.96
CA ALA A 129 15.39 10.17 11.92
C ALA A 129 14.74 10.04 10.53
N GLU A 130 15.53 10.03 9.46
CA GLU A 130 15.02 9.94 8.08
C GLU A 130 14.71 8.49 7.68
N HIS A 131 15.47 7.53 8.18
CA HIS A 131 15.34 6.11 7.82
C HIS A 131 14.69 5.25 8.91
N PHE A 132 14.31 5.84 10.04
CA PHE A 132 13.66 5.10 11.12
C PHE A 132 12.31 4.52 10.69
N PHE A 133 11.52 5.30 9.96
CA PHE A 133 10.25 4.87 9.38
C PHE A 133 10.42 4.56 7.90
N THR A 134 9.86 3.43 7.47
CA THR A 134 9.81 3.07 6.05
C THR A 134 8.86 4.01 5.30
N THR A 135 9.00 4.10 3.98
CA THR A 135 8.11 4.95 3.17
C THR A 135 6.63 4.52 3.33
N GLU A 136 6.35 3.21 3.44
CA GLU A 136 5.00 2.71 3.70
C GLU A 136 4.49 3.08 5.10
N GLU A 137 5.31 2.88 6.14
CA GLU A 137 4.94 3.21 7.52
C GLU A 137 4.61 4.70 7.65
N ARG A 138 5.42 5.57 7.04
CA ARG A 138 5.17 7.02 7.03
C ARG A 138 3.84 7.34 6.38
N GLN A 139 3.59 6.83 5.18
CA GLN A 139 2.36 7.08 4.43
C GLN A 139 1.13 6.56 5.17
N TRP A 140 1.25 5.39 5.81
CA TRP A 140 0.20 4.81 6.63
C TRP A 140 -0.09 5.67 7.86
N LEU A 141 0.94 6.09 8.61
CA LEU A 141 0.78 6.95 9.79
C LEU A 141 0.15 8.30 9.44
N VAL A 142 0.64 8.96 8.38
CA VAL A 142 0.07 10.24 7.93
C VAL A 142 -1.41 10.06 7.53
N LEU A 143 -1.76 8.94 6.91
CA LEU A 143 -3.14 8.66 6.52
C LEU A 143 -4.01 8.48 7.75
N ARG A 144 -3.54 7.73 8.74
CA ARG A 144 -4.26 7.51 10.00
C ARG A 144 -4.51 8.80 10.76
N VAL A 145 -3.47 9.63 10.90
CA VAL A 145 -3.60 10.96 11.52
C VAL A 145 -4.56 11.85 10.72
N LEU A 146 -4.56 11.78 9.39
CA LEU A 146 -5.50 12.53 8.56
C LEU A 146 -6.95 12.05 8.71
N GLU A 147 -7.16 10.74 8.84
CA GLU A 147 -8.47 10.11 9.07
C GLU A 147 -8.97 10.32 10.51
N SER A 148 -8.07 10.53 11.48
CA SER A 148 -8.40 10.75 12.90
C SER A 148 -9.18 12.05 13.14
N VAL A 149 -9.10 13.02 12.22
CA VAL A 149 -9.78 14.32 12.36
C VAL A 149 -11.29 14.16 12.41
N ARG A 150 -11.88 14.54 13.56
CA ARG A 150 -13.33 14.50 13.81
C ARG A 150 -14.01 15.86 13.69
N ALA A 151 -15.26 15.84 13.26
CA ALA A 151 -16.13 17.01 13.18
C ALA A 151 -16.57 17.48 14.58
N LYS A 152 -16.47 18.79 14.83
CA LYS A 152 -16.98 19.44 16.06
C LYS A 152 -18.40 19.99 15.86
N LYS A 153 -19.12 20.29 16.95
CA LYS A 153 -20.50 20.84 16.91
C LYS A 153 -20.66 22.09 16.03
N GLU A 154 -19.65 22.94 15.99
CA GLU A 154 -19.66 24.19 15.22
C GLU A 154 -19.55 23.97 13.71
N GLU A 155 -19.19 22.76 13.28
CA GLU A 155 -18.80 22.45 11.90
C GLU A 155 -19.88 21.63 11.16
N LEU A 156 -21.02 21.39 11.80
CA LEU A 156 -22.11 20.53 11.31
C LEU A 156 -22.78 21.04 10.02
N ARG A 157 -22.61 22.32 9.67
CA ARG A 157 -23.25 22.99 8.51
C ARG A 157 -22.30 23.84 7.65
N VAL A 158 -21.00 23.55 7.65
CA VAL A 158 -20.03 24.31 6.85
C VAL A 158 -20.30 24.18 5.34
N ILE A 159 -20.77 23.00 4.91
CA ILE A 159 -21.09 22.73 3.50
C ILE A 159 -22.58 22.46 3.37
N PRO A 160 -23.33 23.19 2.52
CA PRO A 160 -24.76 22.96 2.31
C PRO A 160 -25.10 21.55 1.80
N SER A 161 -24.17 20.91 1.09
CA SER A 161 -24.37 19.61 0.44
C SER A 161 -24.06 18.41 1.33
N VAL A 162 -23.44 18.59 2.51
CA VAL A 162 -23.02 17.48 3.37
C VAL A 162 -23.39 17.76 4.82
N THR A 163 -24.23 16.89 5.39
CA THR A 163 -24.47 16.87 6.83
C THR A 163 -23.38 16.08 7.53
N LEU A 164 -22.64 16.75 8.41
CA LEU A 164 -21.71 16.13 9.33
C LEU A 164 -22.43 15.83 10.65
N LEU A 165 -22.06 14.72 11.31
CA LEU A 165 -22.46 14.42 12.68
C LEU A 165 -21.29 14.73 13.63
N GLU A 166 -21.59 15.08 14.87
CA GLU A 166 -20.56 15.32 15.88
C GLU A 166 -19.74 14.05 16.12
N GLY A 167 -18.42 14.18 16.14
CA GLY A 167 -17.51 13.05 16.33
C GLY A 167 -17.29 12.18 15.08
N GLN A 168 -17.94 12.48 13.95
CA GLN A 168 -17.74 11.76 12.70
C GLN A 168 -16.38 12.11 12.05
N PRO A 169 -15.64 11.14 11.47
CA PRO A 169 -14.41 11.41 10.75
C PRO A 169 -14.65 12.23 9.47
N ILE A 170 -13.96 13.36 9.35
CA ILE A 170 -14.20 14.36 8.30
C ILE A 170 -13.77 13.85 6.92
N VAL A 171 -12.51 13.40 6.80
CA VAL A 171 -11.90 13.02 5.52
C VAL A 171 -12.61 11.84 4.87
N PRO A 172 -12.91 10.74 5.58
CA PRO A 172 -13.64 9.64 4.99
C PRO A 172 -15.08 10.03 4.61
N LYS A 173 -15.76 10.85 5.41
CA LYS A 173 -17.10 11.35 5.06
C LYS A 173 -17.06 12.18 3.78
N PHE A 174 -16.09 13.06 3.63
CA PHE A 174 -15.91 13.88 2.42
C PHE A 174 -15.52 13.07 1.17
N LEU A 175 -14.79 11.97 1.34
CA LEU A 175 -14.55 11.01 0.25
C LEU A 175 -15.86 10.38 -0.23
N THR A 176 -16.71 9.93 0.71
CA THR A 176 -17.99 9.29 0.35
C THR A 176 -19.00 10.26 -0.26
N SER A 177 -18.96 11.54 0.13
CA SER A 177 -19.84 12.57 -0.42
C SER A 177 -19.31 13.20 -1.71
N GLY A 178 -18.12 12.82 -2.17
CA GLY A 178 -17.49 13.37 -3.38
C GLY A 178 -16.96 14.79 -3.22
N VAL A 179 -16.86 15.32 -2.00
CA VAL A 179 -16.23 16.62 -1.71
C VAL A 179 -14.70 16.49 -1.85
N ILE A 180 -14.15 15.37 -1.41
CA ILE A 180 -12.79 14.94 -1.74
C ILE A 180 -12.90 13.88 -2.84
N SER A 181 -12.12 14.03 -3.91
CA SER A 181 -12.13 13.10 -5.03
C SER A 181 -11.38 11.81 -4.71
N GLN A 182 -10.19 11.91 -4.11
CA GLN A 182 -9.35 10.77 -3.76
C GLN A 182 -8.24 11.18 -2.79
N VAL A 183 -7.77 10.23 -1.99
CA VAL A 183 -6.56 10.34 -1.17
C VAL A 183 -5.65 9.17 -1.54
N PHE A 184 -4.40 9.44 -1.89
CA PHE A 184 -3.45 8.39 -2.26
C PHE A 184 -2.00 8.74 -1.88
N PRO A 185 -1.17 7.72 -1.57
CA PRO A 185 0.25 7.91 -1.33
C PRO A 185 1.04 8.21 -2.61
N ILE A 186 2.14 8.95 -2.46
CA ILE A 186 3.06 9.21 -3.57
C ILE A 186 4.10 8.10 -3.66
N HIS A 187 4.36 7.61 -4.87
CA HIS A 187 5.47 6.69 -5.10
C HIS A 187 6.81 7.40 -5.04
N GLU A 188 7.78 6.78 -4.37
CA GLU A 188 9.19 7.14 -4.45
C GLU A 188 9.83 6.47 -5.68
N PRO A 189 10.21 7.22 -6.74
CA PRO A 189 10.77 6.65 -7.96
C PRO A 189 12.07 5.83 -7.77
N PRO A 190 13.09 6.27 -7.00
CA PRO A 190 14.36 5.54 -6.93
C PRO A 190 14.20 4.16 -6.28
N ALA A 191 13.38 4.04 -5.22
CA ALA A 191 13.08 2.76 -4.59
C ALA A 191 12.34 1.80 -5.54
N LEU A 192 11.39 2.32 -6.33
CA LEU A 192 10.64 1.54 -7.30
C LEU A 192 11.52 1.05 -8.46
N GLU A 193 12.42 1.90 -8.96
CA GLU A 193 13.36 1.54 -10.02
C GLU A 193 14.32 0.44 -9.56
N ARG A 194 14.80 0.50 -8.31
CA ARG A 194 15.61 -0.57 -7.71
C ARG A 194 14.85 -1.89 -7.64
N LEU A 195 13.63 -1.89 -7.10
CA LEU A 195 12.78 -3.09 -7.05
C LEU A 195 12.53 -3.66 -8.45
N GLN A 196 12.28 -2.81 -9.44
CA GLN A 196 12.06 -3.24 -10.82
C GLN A 196 13.29 -3.93 -11.42
N GLN A 197 14.49 -3.39 -11.18
CA GLN A 197 15.74 -3.95 -11.71
C GLN A 197 16.14 -5.25 -11.00
N THR A 198 16.05 -5.30 -9.68
CA THR A 198 16.51 -6.46 -8.88
C THR A 198 15.55 -7.64 -8.94
N TRP A 199 14.24 -7.40 -9.05
CA TRP A 199 13.24 -8.47 -8.97
C TRP A 199 12.50 -8.73 -10.29
N VAL A 200 12.00 -7.70 -10.96
CA VAL A 200 11.13 -7.90 -12.13
C VAL A 200 11.94 -8.23 -13.39
N GLN A 201 13.12 -7.63 -13.54
CA GLN A 201 13.99 -7.85 -14.70
C GLN A 201 14.87 -9.10 -14.55
N ASP A 202 15.17 -9.52 -13.32
CA ASP A 202 15.92 -10.75 -13.05
C ASP A 202 14.98 -11.92 -12.74
N ILE A 203 14.72 -12.74 -13.77
CA ILE A 203 13.80 -13.88 -13.70
C ILE A 203 14.34 -15.02 -12.82
N PHE A 204 15.65 -15.05 -12.56
CA PHE A 204 16.29 -16.09 -11.75
C PHE A 204 16.56 -15.64 -10.31
N ALA A 205 16.43 -14.35 -10.01
CA ALA A 205 16.57 -13.84 -8.65
C ALA A 205 15.50 -14.41 -7.72
N LYS A 206 15.89 -14.65 -6.47
CA LYS A 206 14.94 -14.94 -5.40
C LYS A 206 14.08 -13.69 -5.16
N GLN A 207 12.77 -13.88 -5.06
CA GLN A 207 11.83 -12.80 -4.80
C GLN A 207 12.16 -12.07 -3.47
N PRO A 208 12.45 -10.76 -3.49
CA PRO A 208 12.78 -9.98 -2.29
C PRO A 208 11.51 -9.58 -1.55
N LEU A 209 10.92 -10.53 -0.83
CA LEU A 209 9.64 -10.33 -0.14
C LEU A 209 9.69 -9.19 0.89
N ASP A 210 10.81 -9.04 1.60
CA ASP A 210 10.96 -8.02 2.64
C ASP A 210 10.99 -6.60 2.05
N GLU A 211 11.71 -6.39 0.95
CA GLU A 211 11.73 -5.10 0.25
C GLU A 211 10.36 -4.75 -0.35
N ILE A 212 9.62 -5.76 -0.85
CA ILE A 212 8.25 -5.59 -1.34
C ILE A 212 7.33 -5.17 -0.18
N THR A 213 7.44 -5.82 0.98
CA THR A 213 6.64 -5.44 2.15
C THR A 213 6.99 -4.07 2.69
N GLU A 214 8.27 -3.70 2.70
CA GLU A 214 8.72 -2.40 3.18
C GLU A 214 8.18 -1.25 2.31
N TYR A 215 8.04 -1.48 0.99
CA TYR A 215 7.56 -0.47 0.06
C TYR A 215 6.03 -0.48 -0.15
N PHE A 216 5.41 -1.65 -0.28
CA PHE A 216 3.98 -1.79 -0.59
C PHE A 216 3.11 -2.22 0.59
N GLY A 217 3.72 -2.58 1.71
CA GLY A 217 3.04 -3.09 2.89
C GLY A 217 2.81 -4.60 2.87
N VAL A 218 2.47 -5.12 4.04
CA VAL A 218 2.35 -6.57 4.32
C VAL A 218 1.30 -7.26 3.43
N LYS A 219 0.17 -6.59 3.14
CA LYS A 219 -0.90 -7.18 2.34
C LYS A 219 -0.45 -7.51 0.91
N ILE A 220 0.29 -6.60 0.28
CA ILE A 220 0.80 -6.78 -1.08
C ILE A 220 1.97 -7.78 -1.06
N GLY A 221 2.85 -7.69 -0.07
CA GLY A 221 3.93 -8.68 0.08
C GLY A 221 3.41 -10.11 0.31
N MET A 222 2.34 -10.30 1.10
CA MET A 222 1.71 -11.60 1.30
C MET A 222 1.13 -12.17 0.00
N TYR A 223 0.51 -11.32 -0.84
CA TYR A 223 0.04 -11.73 -2.16
C TYR A 223 1.20 -12.21 -3.04
N PHE A 224 2.31 -11.48 -3.06
CA PHE A 224 3.48 -11.85 -3.85
C PHE A 224 4.19 -13.10 -3.31
N ALA A 225 4.24 -13.28 -1.99
CA ALA A 225 4.72 -14.50 -1.37
C ALA A 225 3.85 -15.71 -1.74
N TRP A 226 2.52 -15.54 -1.73
CA TRP A 226 1.59 -16.57 -2.19
C TRP A 226 1.82 -16.94 -3.65
N LEU A 227 1.95 -15.94 -4.51
CA LEU A 227 2.17 -16.13 -5.93
C LEU A 227 3.46 -16.91 -6.21
N GLY A 228 4.58 -16.52 -5.57
CA GLY A 228 5.86 -17.20 -5.71
C GLY A 228 5.83 -18.64 -5.15
N HIS A 229 5.19 -18.83 -4.00
CA HIS A 229 5.02 -20.16 -3.41
C HIS A 229 4.13 -21.07 -4.27
N TYR A 230 3.07 -20.52 -4.86
CA TYR A 230 2.15 -21.28 -5.69
C TYR A 230 2.76 -21.66 -7.04
N THR A 231 3.47 -20.75 -7.71
CA THR A 231 4.13 -21.04 -9.00
C THR A 231 5.20 -22.11 -8.85
N THR A 232 5.99 -22.06 -7.77
CA THR A 232 6.96 -23.10 -7.46
C THR A 232 6.29 -24.43 -7.10
N ALA A 233 5.21 -24.42 -6.32
CA ALA A 233 4.45 -25.63 -5.99
C ALA A 233 3.81 -26.30 -7.21
N LEU A 234 3.34 -25.51 -8.19
CA LEU A 234 2.74 -26.00 -9.44
C LEU A 234 3.73 -26.71 -10.37
N SER A 235 5.04 -26.51 -10.18
CA SER A 235 6.05 -27.26 -10.94
C SER A 235 5.94 -28.78 -10.71
N ILE A 236 5.56 -29.21 -9.49
CA ILE A 236 5.41 -30.62 -9.13
C ILE A 236 4.29 -31.30 -9.95
N PRO A 237 3.02 -30.84 -9.91
CA PRO A 237 1.96 -31.44 -10.72
C PRO A 237 2.19 -31.24 -12.22
N ALA A 238 2.89 -30.19 -12.66
CA ALA A 238 3.26 -30.02 -14.07
C ALA A 238 4.20 -31.15 -14.55
N VAL A 239 5.24 -31.47 -13.79
CA VAL A 239 6.17 -32.57 -14.12
C VAL A 239 5.46 -33.93 -14.05
N VAL A 240 4.71 -34.18 -12.97
CA VAL A 240 3.97 -35.44 -12.79
C VAL A 240 2.92 -35.63 -13.88
N GLY A 241 2.17 -34.58 -14.22
CA GLY A 241 1.19 -34.59 -15.29
C GLY A 241 1.82 -34.86 -16.66
N PHE A 242 2.98 -34.26 -16.94
CA PHE A 242 3.72 -34.52 -18.17
C PHE A 242 4.16 -35.99 -18.27
N ILE A 243 4.63 -36.60 -17.18
CA ILE A 243 5.00 -38.01 -17.14
C ILE A 243 3.77 -38.89 -17.44
N PHE A 244 2.65 -38.70 -16.73
CA PHE A 244 1.45 -39.53 -16.91
C PHE A 244 0.79 -39.34 -18.27
N TRP A 245 0.90 -38.16 -18.88
CA TRP A 245 0.41 -37.92 -20.25
C TRP A 245 1.06 -38.86 -21.28
N THR A 246 2.30 -39.31 -21.03
CA THR A 246 3.02 -40.22 -21.94
C THR A 246 2.67 -41.72 -21.75
N ILE A 247 2.00 -42.11 -20.66
CA ILE A 247 1.80 -43.51 -20.24
C ILE A 247 0.30 -43.90 -20.33
N GLN A 248 -0.35 -43.81 -21.50
CA GLN A 248 -1.81 -43.93 -21.68
C GLN A 248 -2.51 -45.08 -20.90
N ASP A 249 -3.81 -44.84 -20.61
CA ASP A 249 -4.86 -45.73 -20.04
C ASP A 249 -4.97 -45.88 -18.50
N VAL A 250 -3.89 -46.05 -17.73
CA VAL A 250 -3.97 -46.18 -16.24
C VAL A 250 -3.63 -44.89 -15.49
N GLY A 251 -3.02 -43.91 -16.17
CA GLY A 251 -2.50 -42.68 -15.58
C GLY A 251 -3.56 -41.74 -14.96
N TYR A 252 -4.79 -41.72 -15.48
CA TYR A 252 -5.80 -40.75 -15.05
C TYR A 252 -6.31 -40.96 -13.61
N VAL A 253 -6.48 -42.21 -13.18
CA VAL A 253 -6.93 -42.53 -11.81
C VAL A 253 -5.83 -42.17 -10.81
N VAL A 254 -4.59 -42.58 -11.10
CA VAL A 254 -3.42 -42.28 -10.26
C VAL A 254 -3.16 -40.77 -10.18
N PHE A 255 -3.28 -40.06 -11.30
CA PHE A 255 -3.15 -38.60 -11.35
C PHE A 255 -4.23 -37.89 -10.54
N SER A 256 -5.47 -38.39 -10.55
CA SER A 256 -6.56 -37.81 -9.76
C SER A 256 -6.31 -37.92 -8.25
N ILE A 257 -5.86 -39.10 -7.78
CA ILE A 257 -5.48 -39.32 -6.37
C ILE A 257 -4.30 -38.41 -6.01
N PHE A 258 -3.28 -38.34 -6.87
CA PHE A 258 -2.14 -37.47 -6.67
C PHE A 258 -2.55 -36.00 -6.52
N ASN A 259 -3.44 -35.48 -7.37
CA ASN A 259 -3.89 -34.09 -7.28
C ASN A 259 -4.59 -33.78 -5.95
N VAL A 260 -5.42 -34.69 -5.44
CA VAL A 260 -6.08 -34.49 -4.13
C VAL A 260 -5.04 -34.43 -3.00
N VAL A 261 -4.05 -35.32 -3.01
CA VAL A 261 -2.95 -35.30 -2.04
C VAL A 261 -2.09 -34.03 -2.20
N TRP A 262 -1.79 -33.62 -3.43
CA TRP A 262 -1.01 -32.44 -3.70
C TRP A 262 -1.72 -31.15 -3.24
N VAL A 263 -3.01 -30.98 -3.55
CA VAL A 263 -3.78 -29.81 -3.11
C VAL A 263 -3.85 -29.73 -1.58
N THR A 264 -4.10 -30.86 -0.91
CA THR A 264 -4.19 -30.89 0.55
C THR A 264 -2.84 -30.58 1.22
N THR A 265 -1.74 -31.16 0.72
CA THR A 265 -0.39 -30.86 1.21
C THR A 265 0.03 -29.42 0.94
N TYR A 266 -0.26 -28.89 -0.26
CA TYR A 266 -0.01 -27.50 -0.62
C TYR A 266 -0.72 -26.53 0.33
N LEU A 267 -2.01 -26.72 0.60
CA LEU A 267 -2.77 -25.83 1.48
C LEU A 267 -2.19 -25.83 2.91
N GLN A 268 -1.72 -26.97 3.42
CA GLN A 268 -1.06 -27.04 4.72
C GLN A 268 0.32 -26.39 4.72
N ALA A 269 1.11 -26.58 3.65
CA ALA A 269 2.40 -25.93 3.48
C ALA A 269 2.23 -24.40 3.43
N TRP A 270 1.25 -23.91 2.67
CA TRP A 270 0.94 -22.49 2.57
C TRP A 270 0.53 -21.91 3.93
N LYS A 271 -0.33 -22.59 4.70
CA LYS A 271 -0.73 -22.13 6.05
C LYS A 271 0.47 -21.95 6.99
N ARG A 272 1.44 -22.88 6.94
CA ARG A 272 2.67 -22.79 7.74
C ARG A 272 3.54 -21.63 7.29
N TYR A 273 3.73 -21.50 5.98
CA TYR A 273 4.56 -20.45 5.40
C TYR A 273 3.93 -19.05 5.61
N SER A 274 2.61 -18.91 5.47
CA SER A 274 1.91 -17.66 5.73
C SER A 274 1.99 -17.25 7.20
N ALA A 275 1.95 -18.21 8.13
CA ALA A 275 2.08 -17.93 9.56
C ALA A 275 3.52 -17.47 9.91
N GLU A 276 4.54 -18.09 9.31
CA GLU A 276 5.94 -17.66 9.45
C GLU A 276 6.13 -16.21 8.97
N LEU A 277 5.58 -15.88 7.80
CA LEU A 277 5.64 -14.52 7.25
C LEU A 277 4.85 -13.51 8.10
N ALA A 278 3.65 -13.87 8.56
CA ALA A 278 2.84 -13.01 9.43
C ALA A 278 3.53 -12.74 10.77
N PHE A 279 4.24 -13.73 11.32
CA PHE A 279 5.06 -13.55 12.52
C PHE A 279 6.24 -12.63 12.25
N ARG A 280 6.99 -12.89 11.17
CA ARG A 280 8.17 -12.11 10.77
C ARG A 280 7.85 -10.64 10.48
N TRP A 281 6.66 -10.36 9.96
CA TRP A 281 6.18 -9.00 9.65
C TRP A 281 5.34 -8.37 10.77
N GLY A 282 5.17 -9.05 11.91
CA GLY A 282 4.48 -8.48 13.08
C GLY A 282 2.97 -8.34 12.95
N THR A 283 2.35 -9.02 11.98
CA THR A 283 0.89 -8.96 11.75
C THR A 283 0.14 -10.16 12.34
N LEU A 284 0.82 -11.05 13.07
CA LEU A 284 0.20 -12.24 13.65
C LEU A 284 -0.70 -11.91 14.86
N ASP A 285 -0.22 -11.06 15.77
CA ASP A 285 -0.87 -10.69 17.04
C ASP A 285 -1.59 -9.34 16.97
N GLN A 286 -2.11 -8.95 15.80
CA GLN A 286 -2.82 -7.69 15.67
C GLN A 286 -4.07 -7.71 16.57
N ARG A 287 -4.21 -6.72 17.47
CA ARG A 287 -5.33 -6.63 18.41
C ARG A 287 -6.66 -6.80 17.68
N ASP A 288 -7.58 -7.57 18.30
CA ASP A 288 -8.85 -7.98 17.71
C ASP A 288 -9.52 -6.86 16.89
N ASP A 289 -10.02 -7.22 15.71
CA ASP A 289 -10.79 -6.37 14.78
C ASP A 289 -11.96 -5.62 15.47
N LEU A 290 -12.36 -6.03 16.68
CA LEU A 290 -13.38 -5.41 17.52
C LEU A 290 -12.96 -4.04 18.10
N LEU A 291 -11.65 -3.76 18.23
CA LEU A 291 -11.13 -2.46 18.66
C LEU A 291 -10.80 -1.53 17.49
N ALA A 292 -10.89 -2.02 16.25
CA ALA A 292 -10.65 -1.21 15.07
C ALA A 292 -11.78 -0.17 14.90
N GLU A 293 -11.42 1.03 14.47
CA GLU A 293 -12.43 2.04 14.13
C GLU A 293 -13.40 1.50 13.06
N PRO A 294 -14.71 1.81 13.18
CA PRO A 294 -15.67 1.38 12.19
C PRO A 294 -15.26 1.90 10.82
N ARG A 295 -15.39 1.06 9.79
CA ARG A 295 -15.04 1.44 8.43
C ARG A 295 -15.82 2.71 8.05
N PRO A 296 -15.23 3.64 7.28
CA PRO A 296 -15.90 4.87 6.85
C PRO A 296 -17.31 4.74 6.26
N LEU A 297 -17.60 3.59 5.65
CA LEU A 297 -18.87 3.27 4.99
C LEU A 297 -19.85 2.50 5.87
N PHE A 298 -19.47 2.15 7.10
CA PHE A 298 -20.31 1.46 8.05
C PHE A 298 -21.39 2.44 8.56
N ARG A 299 -22.66 2.05 8.42
CA ARG A 299 -23.84 2.82 8.83
C ARG A 299 -24.55 2.13 9.97
#